data_AF-A0A953XAY7-F1
#
_entry.id   AF-A0A953XAY7-F1
#
_cell.length_a   1.000
_cell.length_b   1.000
_cell.length_c   1.000
_cell.angle_alpha   90.00
_cell.angle_beta   90.00
_cell.angle_gamma   90.00
#
_symmetry.space_group_name_H-M   'P 1'
#
loop_
_entity.id
_entity.type
_entity.pdbx_description
1 polymer ?
#
loop_
_entity_poly.entity_id
_entity_poly.type
_entity_poly.pdbx_seq_one_letter_code
_entity_poly.pdbx_strand_id
1 'polypeptide(L)'
;MASTPEHVRLAQADRGDRKWRRWGPYLSERQWGTVREDYSADGDAWGHFPHDHARSRAYRWGEDGLAGMSDLRQRLCLSLALW
;
A
#
# COMPACT_ATOMS: atom_id res chain seq x y z
N MET A 1 26.42 21.12 18.09
CA MET A 1 26.64 20.48 16.77
C MET A 1 25.96 21.31 15.71
N ALA A 2 26.61 21.56 14.57
CA ALA A 2 26.00 22.31 13.47
C ALA A 2 24.84 21.51 12.85
N SER A 3 23.72 22.17 12.59
CA SER A 3 22.56 21.55 11.95
C SER A 3 22.90 21.17 10.51
N THR A 4 23.07 19.88 10.25
CA THR A 4 23.24 19.37 8.89
C THR A 4 21.89 19.42 8.14
N PRO A 5 21.89 19.34 6.80
CA PRO A 5 20.65 19.23 6.02
C PRO A 5 19.76 18.07 6.48
N GLU A 6 20.36 16.99 6.99
CA GLU A 6 19.63 15.86 7.55
C GLU A 6 18.85 16.21 8.81
N HIS A 7 19.45 16.97 9.73
CA HIS A 7 18.76 17.43 10.94
C HIS A 7 17.53 18.28 10.60
N VAL A 8 17.63 19.13 9.56
CA VAL A 8 16.50 19.93 9.09
C VAL A 8 15.39 19.05 8.52
N ARG A 9 15.75 18.06 7.70
CA ARG A 9 14.81 17.14 7.06
C ARG A 9 14.08 16.24 8.06
N LEU A 10 14.78 15.80 9.12
CA LEU A 10 14.19 15.06 10.23
C LEU A 10 13.25 15.96 11.04
N ALA A 11 13.67 17.16 11.42
CA ALA A 11 12.83 18.11 12.15
C ALA A 11 11.56 18.49 11.37
N GLN A 12 11.62 18.63 10.05
CA GLN A 12 10.45 18.84 9.19
C GLN A 12 9.51 17.63 9.14
N ALA A 13 10.04 16.41 9.23
CA ALA A 13 9.22 15.21 9.36
C ALA A 13 8.58 15.12 10.75
N ASP A 14 9.34 15.41 11.81
CA ASP A 14 8.88 15.34 13.21
C ASP A 14 7.80 16.40 13.50
N ARG A 15 7.93 17.60 12.91
CA ARG A 15 6.89 18.65 12.93
C ARG A 15 5.68 18.34 12.05
N GLY A 16 5.79 17.37 11.15
CA GLY A 16 4.72 17.00 10.22
C GLY A 16 4.60 17.87 8.95
N ASP A 17 5.49 18.87 8.78
CA ASP A 17 5.55 19.76 7.60
C ASP A 17 5.77 18.96 6.30
N ARG A 18 6.60 17.92 6.37
CA ARG A 18 6.94 17.04 5.25
C ARG A 18 6.75 15.58 5.65
N LYS A 19 5.68 14.96 5.17
CA LYS A 19 5.29 13.57 5.48
C LYS A 19 6.08 12.51 4.69
N TRP A 20 7.36 12.74 4.42
CA TRP A 20 8.18 11.85 3.58
C TRP A 20 8.46 10.49 4.23
N ARG A 21 8.30 10.37 5.56
CA ARG A 21 8.35 9.08 6.29
C ARG A 21 7.07 8.23 6.14
N ARG A 22 5.99 8.75 5.54
CA ARG A 22 4.78 7.98 5.27
C ARG A 22 4.96 7.12 4.03
N TRP A 23 5.68 6.03 4.22
CA TRP A 23 5.68 4.88 3.33
C TRP A 23 4.87 3.78 3.98
N GLY A 24 4.07 3.08 3.20
CA GLY A 24 3.20 2.03 3.72
C GLY A 24 2.70 1.08 2.64
N PRO A 25 2.06 -0.02 3.05
CA PRO A 25 1.49 -1.01 2.14
C PRO A 25 0.18 -0.51 1.52
N TYR A 26 0.21 0.66 0.88
CA TYR A 26 -0.97 1.30 0.31
C TYR A 26 -1.39 0.70 -1.05
N LEU A 27 -0.91 -0.49 -1.40
CA LEU A 27 -1.16 -1.11 -2.72
C LEU A 27 -2.41 -2.00 -2.71
N SER A 28 -2.76 -2.61 -1.58
CA SER A 28 -3.83 -3.61 -1.46
C SER A 28 -5.26 -3.11 -1.75
N GLU A 29 -5.52 -1.81 -1.59
CA GLU A 29 -6.78 -1.19 -1.98
C GLU A 29 -6.96 -1.13 -3.52
N ARG A 30 -5.87 -1.20 -4.31
CA ARG A 30 -5.94 -1.16 -5.79
C ARG A 30 -6.40 -2.47 -6.42
N GLN A 31 -6.35 -3.57 -5.68
CA GLN A 31 -6.79 -4.87 -6.16
C GLN A 31 -8.31 -5.08 -6.03
N TRP A 32 -8.95 -4.35 -5.12
CA TRP A 32 -10.40 -4.37 -5.02
C TRP A 32 -11.05 -3.75 -6.27
N GLY A 33 -12.10 -4.39 -6.80
CA GLY A 33 -12.71 -4.00 -8.08
C GLY A 33 -12.36 -4.92 -9.25
N THR A 34 -11.54 -5.95 -9.05
CA THR A 34 -11.34 -7.03 -10.03
C THR A 34 -12.01 -8.33 -9.59
N VAL A 35 -12.68 -9.02 -10.52
CA VAL A 35 -13.43 -10.28 -10.25
C VAL A 35 -12.52 -11.48 -9.96
N ARG A 36 -11.20 -11.28 -9.90
CA ARG A 36 -10.20 -12.37 -9.80
C ARG A 36 -10.15 -13.02 -8.42
N GLU A 37 -10.70 -12.37 -7.39
CA GLU A 37 -10.85 -12.93 -6.04
C GLU A 37 -12.28 -13.40 -5.75
N ASP A 38 -13.12 -13.55 -6.79
CA ASP A 38 -14.46 -14.09 -6.63
C ASP A 38 -14.42 -15.62 -6.49
N TYR A 39 -14.68 -16.09 -5.28
CA TYR A 39 -14.91 -17.50 -4.97
C TYR A 39 -16.34 -17.75 -4.49
N SER A 40 -17.26 -16.83 -4.78
CA SER A 40 -18.68 -17.00 -4.49
C SER A 40 -19.24 -18.16 -5.31
N ALA A 41 -20.20 -18.89 -4.73
CA ALA A 41 -20.84 -20.01 -5.41
C ALA A 41 -21.87 -19.56 -6.47
N ASP A 42 -22.31 -18.30 -6.37
CA ASP A 42 -23.39 -17.66 -7.11
C ASP A 42 -22.94 -16.51 -8.00
N GLY A 43 -21.66 -16.14 -7.98
CA GLY A 43 -21.09 -15.05 -8.79
C GLY A 43 -21.29 -13.66 -8.17
N ASP A 44 -21.67 -13.57 -6.89
CA ASP A 44 -21.71 -12.30 -6.14
C ASP A 44 -20.31 -11.94 -5.60
N ALA A 45 -19.46 -11.48 -6.52
CA ALA A 45 -18.10 -11.04 -6.22
C ALA A 45 -18.03 -9.96 -5.11
N TRP A 46 -18.97 -9.00 -5.11
CA TRP A 46 -18.94 -7.85 -4.21
C TRP A 46 -19.54 -8.13 -2.83
N GLY A 47 -20.51 -9.05 -2.74
CA GLY A 47 -20.98 -9.58 -1.46
C GLY A 47 -19.97 -10.54 -0.82
N HIS A 48 -19.27 -11.35 -1.61
CA HIS A 48 -18.27 -12.29 -1.11
C HIS A 48 -16.95 -11.60 -0.70
N PHE A 49 -16.51 -10.60 -1.47
CA PHE A 49 -15.30 -9.83 -1.20
C PHE A 49 -15.61 -8.32 -1.09
N PRO A 50 -16.18 -7.87 0.05
CA PRO A 50 -16.49 -6.46 0.26
C PRO A 50 -15.21 -5.62 0.36
N HIS A 51 -15.33 -4.33 0.05
CA HIS A 51 -14.22 -3.36 0.08
C HIS A 51 -13.44 -3.41 1.40
N ASP A 52 -14.12 -3.56 2.53
CA ASP A 52 -13.45 -3.58 3.83
C ASP A 52 -12.45 -4.72 4.01
N HIS A 53 -12.61 -5.83 3.26
CA HIS A 53 -11.64 -6.93 3.27
C HIS A 53 -10.38 -6.63 2.47
N ALA A 54 -10.42 -5.66 1.54
CA ALA A 54 -9.31 -5.35 0.63
C ALA A 54 -7.99 -5.05 1.35
N ARG A 55 -8.07 -4.40 2.51
CA ARG A 55 -6.92 -4.04 3.36
C ARG A 55 -6.47 -5.12 4.34
N SER A 56 -7.23 -6.21 4.47
CA SER A 56 -7.04 -7.20 5.53
C SER A 56 -6.96 -8.64 5.03
N ARG A 57 -7.10 -8.86 3.71
CA ARG A 57 -6.85 -10.14 3.06
C ARG A 57 -5.62 -10.07 2.16
N ALA A 58 -4.89 -11.19 2.11
CA ALA A 58 -3.87 -11.39 1.10
C ALA A 58 -4.55 -11.79 -0.22
N TYR A 59 -4.24 -11.07 -1.30
CA TYR A 59 -4.68 -11.40 -2.65
C TYR A 59 -3.91 -12.61 -3.18
N ARG A 60 -4.60 -13.48 -3.93
CA ARG A 60 -4.05 -14.72 -4.49
C ARG A 60 -3.72 -14.57 -5.97
N TRP A 61 -4.49 -13.75 -6.69
CA TRP A 61 -4.36 -13.50 -8.13
C TRP A 61 -4.13 -12.02 -8.47
N GLY A 62 -3.96 -11.20 -7.44
CA GLY A 62 -3.62 -9.79 -7.54
C GLY A 62 -2.15 -9.54 -7.23
N GLU A 63 -1.44 -8.82 -8.09
CA GLU A 63 -0.13 -8.25 -7.75
C GLU A 63 -0.31 -7.00 -6.89
N ASP A 64 0.03 -7.10 -5.60
CA ASP A 64 0.51 -5.95 -4.80
C ASP A 64 2.04 -5.85 -4.82
N GLY A 65 2.70 -6.81 -5.48
CA GLY A 65 4.11 -7.11 -5.30
C GLY A 65 4.38 -7.65 -3.89
N LEU A 66 5.25 -8.66 -3.77
CA LEU A 66 5.56 -9.24 -2.46
C LEU A 66 6.12 -8.15 -1.53
N ALA A 67 5.53 -7.98 -0.33
CA ALA A 67 5.87 -6.92 0.61
C ALA A 67 5.88 -5.51 -0.01
N GLY A 68 4.93 -5.23 -0.91
CA GLY A 68 4.84 -3.96 -1.62
C GLY A 68 4.68 -2.74 -0.71
N MET A 69 5.42 -1.67 -0.99
CA MET A 69 5.33 -0.39 -0.28
C MET A 69 5.28 0.77 -1.27
N SER A 70 4.54 1.82 -0.92
CA SER A 70 4.49 3.05 -1.72
C SER A 70 4.52 4.29 -0.85
N ASP A 71 4.90 5.42 -1.45
CA ASP A 71 4.72 6.72 -0.80
C ASP A 71 3.22 7.07 -0.69
N LEU A 72 2.88 8.01 0.21
CA LEU A 72 1.50 8.46 0.45
C LEU A 72 0.70 8.83 -0.81
N ARG A 73 1.36 9.26 -1.90
CA ARG A 73 0.70 9.64 -3.17
C ARG A 73 0.79 8.56 -4.25
N GLN A 74 1.34 7.39 -3.94
CA GLN A 74 1.53 6.26 -4.87
C GLN A 74 2.27 6.65 -6.16
N ARG A 75 3.24 7.55 -6.07
CA ARG A 75 4.11 7.95 -7.19
C ARG A 75 5.29 7.00 -7.34
N LEU A 76 5.74 6.41 -6.23
CA LEU A 76 6.76 5.38 -6.17
C LEU A 76 6.15 4.14 -5.54
N CYS A 77 6.21 3.01 -6.25
CA CYS A 77 5.75 1.71 -5.80
C CYS A 77 6.94 0.74 -5.88
N LEU A 78 7.24 0.08 -4.77
CA LEU A 78 8.34 -0.87 -4.65
C LEU A 78 7.77 -2.21 -4.21
N SER A 79 8.37 -3.31 -4.65
CA SER A 79 8.05 -4.66 -4.21
C SER A 79 9.28 -5.56 -4.25
N LEU A 80 9.25 -6.62 -3.44
CA LEU A 80 10.27 -7.67 -3.47
C LEU A 80 10.19 -8.43 -4.80
N ALA A 81 11.33 -8.54 -5.48
CA ALA A 81 11.54 -9.38 -6.64
C ALA A 81 12.54 -10.48 -6.29
N LEU A 82 12.26 -11.72 -6.68
CA LEU A 82 13.09 -12.90 -6.44
C LEU A 82 13.49 -13.52 -7.78
N TRP A 83 14.63 -14.19 -7.82
CA TRP A 83 15.18 -14.88 -9.00
C TRP A 83 15.29 -16.37 -8.74
#